data_AF-A0AAD9D5Q7-F1
#
_entry.id   AF-A0AAD9D5Q7-F1
#
_cell.length_a   1.000
_cell.length_b   1.000
_cell.length_c   1.000
_cell.angle_alpha   90.00
_cell.angle_beta   90.00
_cell.angle_gamma   90.00
#
_symmetry.space_group_name_H-M   'P 1'
#
loop_
_entity.id
_entity.type
_entity.pdbx_description
1 polymer ?
#
loop_
_entity_poly.entity_id
_entity_poly.type
_entity_poly.pdbx_seq_one_letter_code
_entity_poly.pdbx_strand_id
1 'polypeptide(L)'
;MSKDLRLKKDDNYALNSIGVNSVYSYFVTNQIVGWLIAGTTLGLQVGILTVFVMASEANLQDDNIDIQFTWKCPRDSDVCEDRGDLTTVGWAIFAVLMITYLAKDIISVSKLIYHSSKSRHPLRSRIRYFIGGVSLCSISLFAFYISTVYNKAIATSNTEIIVNSVIVLFVMEMDEWIFSALEASNKKWTEHAAESEDVNSDKDTEKESTIEEMMGEIAIQKAQIADQEEELTLQKEKMAKQSGEIKMLQEAVQKMQEALAASVALSETIPLCAAEESITAHATDLEDIASDTAFLNGHVATQQGEIAMHCAAEQQLKDSQ
;
A
#
# COMPACT_ATOMS: atom_id res chain seq x y z
N MET A 1 -25.31 25.37 38.71
CA MET A 1 -24.27 25.18 37.67
C MET A 1 -24.18 26.45 36.84
N SER A 2 -23.05 27.17 36.89
CA SER A 2 -22.87 28.44 36.16
C SER A 2 -22.92 28.21 34.64
N LYS A 3 -23.42 29.19 33.88
CA LYS A 3 -23.47 29.15 32.40
C LYS A 3 -22.08 28.93 31.81
N ASP A 4 -21.05 29.51 32.43
CA ASP A 4 -19.66 29.40 31.98
C ASP A 4 -19.11 27.98 32.09
N LEU A 5 -19.52 27.25 33.15
CA LEU A 5 -19.09 25.87 33.37
C LEU A 5 -19.67 24.93 32.29
N ARG A 6 -20.88 25.23 31.80
CA ARG A 6 -21.49 24.47 30.70
C ARG A 6 -20.81 24.79 29.36
N LEU A 7 -20.45 26.05 29.12
CA LEU A 7 -19.74 26.46 27.90
C LEU A 7 -18.36 25.81 27.80
N LYS A 8 -17.58 25.81 28.90
CA LYS A 8 -16.29 25.10 28.95
C LYS A 8 -16.42 23.60 28.66
N LYS A 9 -17.46 22.94 29.18
CA LYS A 9 -17.71 21.52 28.94
C LYS A 9 -18.07 21.22 27.48
N ASP A 10 -18.85 22.10 26.86
CA ASP A 10 -19.22 22.00 25.44
C ASP A 10 -18.00 22.24 24.52
N ASP A 11 -17.10 23.18 24.86
CA ASP A 11 -15.86 23.45 24.09
C ASP A 11 -14.87 22.27 24.19
N ASN A 12 -14.67 21.72 25.39
CA ASN A 12 -13.77 20.58 25.60
C ASN A 12 -14.31 19.29 24.93
N TYR A 13 -15.64 19.10 24.93
CA TYR A 13 -16.28 18.01 24.17
C TYR A 13 -16.09 18.17 22.65
N ALA A 14 -16.15 19.40 22.14
CA ALA A 14 -15.89 19.69 20.74
C ALA A 14 -14.43 19.37 20.38
N LEU A 15 -13.47 19.79 21.20
CA LEU A 15 -12.04 19.49 21.00
C LEU A 15 -11.75 17.99 21.01
N ASN A 16 -12.29 17.24 21.98
CA ASN A 16 -12.14 15.79 22.02
C ASN A 16 -12.80 15.08 20.84
N SER A 17 -13.88 15.63 20.29
CA SER A 17 -14.58 15.05 19.14
C SER A 17 -13.85 15.28 17.82
N ILE A 18 -13.09 16.38 17.69
CA ILE A 18 -12.27 16.70 16.51
C ILE A 18 -11.04 15.78 16.44
N GLY A 19 -10.60 15.27 17.58
CA GLY A 19 -9.31 14.63 17.76
C GLY A 19 -8.33 15.68 18.28
N VAL A 20 -7.91 15.52 19.54
CA VAL A 20 -6.93 16.41 20.22
C VAL A 20 -5.62 16.49 19.43
N ASN A 21 -5.35 15.50 18.59
CA ASN A 21 -4.12 15.34 17.82
C ASN A 21 -4.26 15.78 16.35
N SER A 22 -5.27 16.59 16.03
CA SER A 22 -5.50 17.04 14.66
C SER A 22 -5.23 18.54 14.51
N VAL A 23 -4.62 18.94 13.38
CA VAL A 23 -4.35 20.35 13.04
C VAL A 23 -5.61 21.19 13.05
N TYR A 24 -6.77 20.59 12.78
CA TYR A 24 -8.03 21.33 12.73
C TYR A 24 -8.50 21.83 14.10
N SER A 25 -7.94 21.31 15.20
CA SER A 25 -8.14 21.89 16.55
C SER A 25 -7.70 23.37 16.59
N TYR A 26 -6.70 23.77 15.80
CA TYR A 26 -6.24 25.16 15.75
C TYR A 26 -7.27 26.12 15.15
N PHE A 27 -8.18 25.67 14.27
CA PHE A 27 -9.28 26.52 13.76
C PHE A 27 -10.24 26.95 14.87
N VAL A 28 -10.35 26.14 15.93
CA VAL A 28 -11.19 26.43 17.10
C VAL A 28 -10.54 27.47 18.00
N THR A 29 -9.21 27.50 18.07
CA THR A 29 -8.47 28.44 18.92
C THR A 29 -8.68 29.90 18.48
N ASN A 30 -8.62 30.83 19.43
CA ASN A 30 -8.74 32.26 19.16
C ASN A 30 -7.43 32.90 18.68
N GLN A 31 -6.36 32.10 18.52
CA GLN A 31 -5.03 32.60 18.20
C GLN A 31 -4.85 32.69 16.69
N ILE A 32 -4.39 33.85 16.20
CA ILE A 32 -4.10 34.09 14.78
C ILE A 32 -3.03 33.12 14.27
N VAL A 33 -2.06 32.76 15.13
CA VAL A 33 -0.99 31.81 14.80
C VAL A 33 -1.57 30.42 14.49
N GLY A 34 -2.52 29.94 15.29
CA GLY A 34 -3.20 28.67 15.03
C GLY A 34 -3.94 28.66 13.70
N TRP A 35 -4.62 29.77 13.37
CA TRP A 35 -5.27 29.95 12.07
C TRP A 35 -4.28 29.92 10.90
N LEU A 36 -3.10 30.54 11.06
CA LEU A 36 -2.07 30.53 10.02
C LEU A 36 -1.51 29.11 9.81
N ILE A 37 -1.22 28.38 10.89
CA ILE A 37 -0.74 26.99 10.82
C ILE A 37 -1.77 26.09 10.15
N ALA A 38 -3.03 26.18 10.57
CA ALA A 38 -4.11 25.38 10.01
C ALA A 38 -4.35 25.72 8.53
N GLY A 39 -4.32 27.01 8.17
CA GLY A 39 -4.42 27.47 6.79
C GLY A 39 -3.25 27.01 5.92
N THR A 40 -2.01 27.04 6.44
CA THR A 40 -0.83 26.55 5.73
C THR A 40 -0.90 25.04 5.50
N THR A 41 -1.33 24.27 6.49
CA THR A 41 -1.47 22.81 6.35
C THR A 41 -2.56 22.45 5.34
N LEU A 42 -3.71 23.12 5.41
CA LEU A 42 -4.79 22.99 4.44
C LEU A 42 -4.31 23.36 3.03
N GLY A 43 -3.57 24.46 2.89
CA GLY A 43 -3.00 24.90 1.62
C GLY A 43 -2.00 23.88 1.06
N LEU A 44 -1.16 23.28 1.91
CA LEU A 44 -0.23 22.22 1.50
C LEU A 44 -0.98 20.98 1.02
N GLN A 45 -2.00 20.54 1.76
CA GLN A 45 -2.81 19.37 1.40
C GLN A 45 -3.54 19.58 0.06
N VAL A 46 -4.18 20.75 -0.12
CA VAL A 46 -4.81 21.13 -1.40
C VAL A 46 -3.76 21.25 -2.51
N GLY A 47 -2.58 21.78 -2.21
CA GLY A 47 -1.49 21.91 -3.18
C GLY A 47 -1.01 20.56 -3.71
N ILE A 48 -0.79 19.59 -2.82
CA ILE A 48 -0.40 18.22 -3.20
C ILE A 48 -1.51 17.57 -4.03
N LEU A 49 -2.77 17.63 -3.59
CA LEU A 49 -3.90 17.10 -4.36
C LEU A 49 -4.04 17.76 -5.74
N THR A 50 -3.72 19.05 -5.85
CA THR A 50 -3.74 19.78 -7.14
C THR A 50 -2.70 19.23 -8.11
N VAL A 51 -1.51 18.83 -7.62
CA VAL A 51 -0.48 18.19 -8.46
C VAL A 51 -0.99 16.87 -9.04
N PHE A 52 -1.74 16.07 -8.26
CA PHE A 52 -2.37 14.85 -8.78
C PHE A 52 -3.39 15.13 -9.89
N VAL A 53 -4.18 16.20 -9.75
CA VAL A 53 -5.11 16.62 -10.82
C VAL A 53 -4.36 17.02 -12.08
N MET A 54 -3.34 17.86 -11.95
CA MET A 54 -2.52 18.28 -13.09
C MET A 54 -1.84 17.09 -13.75
N ALA A 55 -1.39 16.10 -12.98
CA ALA A 55 -0.83 14.86 -13.50
C ALA A 55 -1.87 14.03 -14.26
N SER A 56 -3.14 14.05 -13.85
CA SER A 56 -4.22 13.37 -14.59
C SER A 56 -4.66 14.08 -15.87
N GLU A 57 -4.41 15.38 -15.99
CA GLU A 57 -4.72 16.17 -17.19
C GLU A 57 -3.56 16.21 -18.21
N ALA A 58 -2.48 15.45 -18.00
CA ALA A 58 -1.28 15.60 -18.81
C ALA A 58 -1.57 15.39 -20.31
N ASN A 59 -0.99 16.32 -21.06
CA ASN A 59 -1.36 16.68 -22.42
C ASN A 59 -1.18 15.50 -23.39
N LEU A 60 -2.26 15.08 -24.06
CA LEU A 60 -2.36 14.00 -25.05
C LEU A 60 -1.40 14.12 -26.25
N GLN A 61 -0.63 15.19 -26.35
CA GLN A 61 0.28 15.47 -27.46
C GLN A 61 1.74 15.07 -27.19
N ASP A 62 2.10 14.72 -25.95
CA ASP A 62 3.47 14.31 -25.63
C ASP A 62 3.56 12.77 -25.60
N ASP A 63 4.45 12.19 -26.41
CA ASP A 63 4.66 10.74 -26.45
C ASP A 63 5.50 10.23 -25.24
N ASN A 64 5.97 11.12 -24.37
CA ASN A 64 6.82 10.80 -23.20
C ASN A 64 6.05 10.64 -21.87
N ILE A 65 4.72 10.73 -21.86
CA ILE A 65 3.95 10.56 -20.63
C ILE A 65 3.58 9.10 -20.37
N ASP A 66 3.81 8.64 -19.14
CA ASP A 66 3.52 7.28 -18.62
C ASP A 66 2.00 7.00 -18.47
N ILE A 67 1.15 7.87 -19.01
CA ILE A 67 -0.30 7.72 -18.93
C ILE A 67 -0.71 6.71 -20.00
N GLN A 68 -0.95 5.48 -19.56
CA GLN A 68 -1.56 4.47 -20.43
C GLN A 68 -3.06 4.76 -20.57
N PHE A 69 -3.44 5.41 -21.67
CA PHE A 69 -4.85 5.53 -22.01
C PHE A 69 -5.49 4.16 -22.13
N THR A 70 -6.66 4.03 -21.51
CA THR A 70 -7.52 2.85 -21.58
C THR A 70 -7.88 2.54 -23.03
N TRP A 71 -8.03 3.58 -23.85
CA TRP A 71 -8.30 3.48 -25.28
C TRP A 71 -7.03 3.72 -26.08
N LYS A 72 -6.59 2.70 -26.82
CA LYS A 72 -5.52 2.84 -27.81
C LYS A 72 -6.09 2.55 -29.19
N CYS A 73 -5.98 3.52 -30.10
CA CYS A 73 -6.37 3.36 -31.49
C CYS A 73 -5.11 3.03 -32.30
N PRO A 74 -5.01 1.84 -32.92
CA PRO A 74 -3.93 1.54 -33.85
C PRO A 74 -3.93 2.56 -34.99
N ARG A 75 -2.76 2.93 -35.53
CA ARG A 75 -2.69 3.88 -36.66
C ARG A 75 -3.43 3.38 -37.91
N ASP A 76 -3.59 2.07 -38.03
CA ASP A 76 -4.14 1.40 -39.22
C ASP A 76 -5.62 0.99 -39.08
N SER A 77 -6.29 1.33 -37.96
CA SER A 77 -7.69 1.00 -37.75
C SER A 77 -8.47 2.18 -37.17
N ASP A 78 -9.70 2.34 -37.65
CA ASP A 78 -10.72 3.23 -37.09
C ASP A 78 -11.40 2.63 -35.85
N VAL A 79 -11.10 1.37 -35.51
CA VAL A 79 -11.62 0.69 -34.33
C VAL A 79 -10.61 0.83 -33.19
N CYS A 80 -11.00 1.56 -32.15
CA CYS A 80 -10.22 1.65 -30.92
C CYS A 80 -10.61 0.51 -29.97
N GLU A 81 -9.61 -0.17 -29.41
CA GLU A 81 -9.83 -1.23 -28.43
C GLU A 81 -9.66 -0.66 -27.01
N ASP A 82 -10.63 -0.99 -26.15
CA ASP A 82 -10.53 -0.75 -24.71
C ASP A 82 -9.62 -1.82 -24.09
N ARG A 83 -8.48 -1.41 -23.54
CA ARG A 83 -7.54 -2.27 -22.82
C ARG A 83 -7.73 -2.26 -21.31
N GLY A 84 -8.76 -1.58 -20.80
CA GLY A 84 -9.03 -1.51 -19.38
C GLY A 84 -9.54 -2.84 -18.84
N ASP A 85 -8.72 -3.56 -18.08
CA ASP A 85 -9.15 -4.75 -17.32
C ASP A 85 -9.74 -4.35 -15.95
N LEU A 86 -10.61 -3.34 -16.01
CA LEU A 86 -11.24 -2.72 -14.86
C LEU A 86 -12.50 -3.49 -14.52
N THR A 87 -12.41 -4.34 -13.50
CA THR A 87 -13.56 -5.12 -13.05
C THR A 87 -14.43 -4.29 -12.10
N THR A 88 -15.73 -4.62 -12.04
CA THR A 88 -16.63 -4.08 -11.00
C THR A 88 -16.11 -4.37 -9.58
N VAL A 89 -15.34 -5.46 -9.42
CA VAL A 89 -14.71 -5.84 -8.15
C VAL A 89 -13.66 -4.81 -7.73
N GLY A 90 -12.81 -4.34 -8.64
CA GLY A 90 -11.82 -3.29 -8.35
C GLY A 90 -12.47 -2.00 -7.87
N TRP A 91 -13.55 -1.57 -8.54
CA TRP A 91 -14.34 -0.40 -8.12
C TRP A 91 -15.07 -0.60 -6.79
N ALA A 92 -15.54 -1.81 -6.48
CA ALA A 92 -16.15 -2.12 -5.20
C ALA A 92 -15.12 -2.03 -4.06
N ILE A 93 -13.92 -2.58 -4.25
CA ILE A 93 -12.82 -2.48 -3.27
C ILE A 93 -12.43 -1.01 -3.06
N PHE A 94 -12.30 -0.24 -4.14
CA PHE A 94 -12.06 1.20 -4.08
C PHE A 94 -13.11 1.93 -3.24
N ALA A 95 -14.40 1.67 -3.50
CA ALA A 95 -15.48 2.31 -2.77
C ALA A 95 -15.45 1.96 -1.27
N VAL A 96 -15.14 0.69 -0.93
CA VAL A 96 -14.99 0.27 0.48
C VAL A 96 -13.82 0.97 1.14
N LEU A 97 -12.65 1.06 0.48
CA LEU A 97 -11.50 1.79 1.01
C LEU A 97 -11.83 3.27 1.21
N MET A 98 -12.43 3.92 0.22
CA MET A 98 -12.81 5.33 0.35
C MET A 98 -13.81 5.57 1.47
N ILE A 99 -14.86 4.75 1.57
CA ILE A 99 -15.88 4.91 2.62
C ILE A 99 -15.27 4.67 4.00
N THR A 100 -14.43 3.64 4.17
CA THR A 100 -13.86 3.31 5.49
C THR A 100 -12.93 4.41 6.00
N TYR A 101 -12.08 4.97 5.14
CA TYR A 101 -11.20 6.07 5.53
C TYR A 101 -11.97 7.38 5.73
N LEU A 102 -12.83 7.77 4.77
CA LEU A 102 -13.60 9.01 4.87
C LEU A 102 -14.67 8.97 5.97
N ALA A 103 -15.13 7.79 6.40
CA ALA A 103 -16.12 7.68 7.47
C ALA A 103 -15.62 8.30 8.78
N LYS A 104 -14.33 8.13 9.11
CA LYS A 104 -13.72 8.76 10.30
C LYS A 104 -13.88 10.28 10.25
N ASP A 105 -13.54 10.87 9.11
CA ASP A 105 -13.64 12.32 8.87
C ASP A 105 -15.09 12.80 8.89
N ILE A 106 -15.99 12.11 8.17
CA ILE A 106 -17.41 12.46 8.08
C ILE A 106 -18.06 12.43 9.47
N ILE A 107 -17.74 11.44 10.31
CA ILE A 107 -18.28 11.35 11.67
C ILE A 107 -17.77 12.52 12.52
N SER A 108 -16.47 12.84 12.45
CA SER A 108 -15.86 13.97 13.17
C SER A 108 -16.47 15.31 12.74
N VAL A 109 -16.54 15.55 11.43
CA VAL A 109 -17.13 16.74 10.80
C VAL A 109 -18.62 16.87 11.13
N SER A 110 -19.37 15.77 11.09
CA SER A 110 -20.80 15.79 11.40
C SER A 110 -21.05 16.18 12.86
N LYS A 111 -20.23 15.67 13.80
CA LYS A 111 -20.30 16.07 15.22
C LYS A 111 -20.01 17.56 15.40
N LEU A 112 -18.98 18.07 14.72
CA LEU A 112 -18.62 19.49 14.71
C LEU A 112 -19.78 20.38 14.23
N ILE A 113 -20.37 20.04 13.08
CA ILE A 113 -21.46 20.81 12.48
C ILE A 113 -22.72 20.74 13.35
N TYR A 114 -23.05 19.55 13.86
CA TYR A 114 -24.17 19.36 14.78
C TYR A 114 -24.01 20.21 16.05
N HIS A 115 -22.80 20.28 16.60
CA HIS A 115 -22.51 21.11 17.77
C HIS A 115 -22.60 22.61 17.46
N SER A 116 -22.09 23.05 16.30
CA SER A 116 -22.16 24.44 15.84
C SER A 116 -23.61 24.94 15.71
N SER A 117 -24.56 24.06 15.37
CA SER A 117 -25.97 24.39 15.24
C SER A 117 -26.66 24.72 16.57
N LYS A 118 -26.07 24.39 17.73
CA LYS A 118 -26.73 24.59 19.03
C LYS A 118 -26.73 26.06 19.42
N SER A 119 -27.92 26.62 19.61
CA SER A 119 -28.13 28.07 19.78
C SER A 119 -27.64 28.72 21.09
N ARG A 120 -26.72 28.10 21.82
CA ARG A 120 -26.24 28.58 23.13
C ARG A 120 -24.91 29.33 23.09
N HIS A 121 -24.16 29.26 21.99
CA HIS A 121 -22.85 29.91 21.85
C HIS A 121 -22.94 31.31 21.24
N PRO A 122 -21.99 32.22 21.52
CA PRO A 122 -21.88 33.50 20.83
C PRO A 122 -21.64 33.28 19.33
N LEU A 123 -22.18 34.19 18.50
CA LEU A 123 -22.07 34.14 17.02
C LEU A 123 -20.65 33.91 16.52
N ARG A 124 -19.66 34.57 17.15
CA ARG A 124 -18.25 34.47 16.75
C ARG A 124 -17.70 33.04 16.85
N SER A 125 -18.01 32.31 17.92
CA SER A 125 -17.54 30.93 18.07
C SER A 125 -18.25 29.98 17.10
N ARG A 126 -19.56 30.18 16.85
CA ARG A 126 -20.32 29.36 15.89
C ARG A 126 -19.75 29.45 14.48
N ILE A 127 -19.41 30.67 14.02
CA ILE A 127 -18.83 30.87 12.70
C ILE A 127 -17.50 30.11 12.59
N ARG A 128 -16.67 30.06 13.64
CA ARG A 128 -15.41 29.30 13.62
C ARG A 128 -15.62 27.80 13.51
N TYR A 129 -16.47 27.24 14.35
CA TYR A 129 -16.80 25.80 14.30
C TYR A 129 -17.41 25.43 12.94
N PHE A 130 -18.25 26.31 12.39
CA PHE A 130 -18.84 26.12 11.08
C PHE A 130 -17.80 26.18 9.96
N ILE A 131 -16.93 27.20 9.93
CA ILE A 131 -15.87 27.32 8.93
C ILE A 131 -14.91 26.12 9.02
N GLY A 132 -14.46 25.75 10.22
CA GLY A 132 -13.58 24.59 10.41
C GLY A 132 -14.22 23.29 9.89
N GLY A 133 -15.47 23.02 10.26
CA GLY A 133 -16.19 21.84 9.78
C GLY A 133 -16.45 21.85 8.27
N VAL A 134 -16.79 23.00 7.68
CA VAL A 134 -16.99 23.13 6.23
C VAL A 134 -15.68 22.98 5.47
N SER A 135 -14.59 23.58 5.93
CA SER A 135 -13.27 23.45 5.32
C SER A 135 -12.81 21.99 5.30
N LEU A 136 -12.92 21.30 6.43
CA LEU A 136 -12.65 19.87 6.56
C LEU A 136 -13.48 19.03 5.57
N CYS A 137 -14.79 19.21 5.58
CA CYS A 137 -15.71 18.53 4.66
C CYS A 137 -15.32 18.77 3.19
N SER A 138 -14.97 20.02 2.86
CA SER A 138 -14.60 20.40 1.49
C SER A 138 -13.35 19.66 1.03
N ILE A 139 -12.34 19.52 1.89
CA ILE A 139 -11.10 18.81 1.56
C ILE A 139 -11.38 17.32 1.37
N SER A 140 -12.11 16.68 2.29
CA SER A 140 -12.46 15.26 2.20
C SER A 140 -13.24 14.96 0.91
N LEU A 141 -14.21 15.81 0.55
CA LEU A 141 -14.95 15.71 -0.71
C LEU A 141 -14.05 15.96 -1.93
N PHE A 142 -13.11 16.90 -1.84
CA PHE A 142 -12.17 17.19 -2.90
C PHE A 142 -11.21 16.01 -3.12
N ALA A 143 -10.68 15.39 -2.06
CA ALA A 143 -9.84 14.21 -2.15
C ALA A 143 -10.60 13.01 -2.74
N PHE A 144 -11.86 12.80 -2.33
CA PHE A 144 -12.73 11.79 -2.95
C PHE A 144 -12.93 12.05 -4.45
N TYR A 145 -13.18 13.31 -4.82
CA TYR A 145 -13.31 13.72 -6.22
C TYR A 145 -12.02 13.46 -7.00
N ILE A 146 -10.86 13.89 -6.48
CA ILE A 146 -9.55 13.68 -7.12
C ILE A 146 -9.29 12.20 -7.29
N SER A 147 -9.46 11.37 -6.25
CA SER A 147 -9.18 9.95 -6.39
C SER A 147 -10.11 9.28 -7.39
N THR A 148 -11.38 9.70 -7.48
CA THR A 148 -12.31 9.17 -8.48
C THR A 148 -11.88 9.54 -9.89
N VAL A 149 -11.55 10.81 -10.14
CA VAL A 149 -11.12 11.30 -11.46
C VAL A 149 -9.77 10.70 -11.85
N TYR A 150 -8.80 10.72 -10.93
CA TYR A 150 -7.45 10.20 -11.13
C TYR A 150 -7.46 8.70 -11.44
N ASN A 151 -8.16 7.89 -10.64
CA ASN A 151 -8.28 6.45 -10.88
C ASN A 151 -9.01 6.15 -12.18
N LYS A 152 -10.02 6.93 -12.53
CA LYS A 152 -10.73 6.77 -13.80
C LYS A 152 -9.85 7.10 -15.00
N ALA A 153 -8.92 8.04 -14.86
CA ALA A 153 -8.06 8.48 -15.95
C ALA A 153 -6.85 7.55 -16.18
N ILE A 154 -6.25 7.03 -15.11
CA ILE A 154 -4.92 6.37 -15.19
C ILE A 154 -4.98 4.86 -14.93
N ALA A 155 -5.92 4.36 -14.12
CA ALA A 155 -5.86 2.96 -13.75
C ALA A 155 -6.27 2.04 -14.91
N THR A 156 -5.37 1.15 -15.31
CA THR A 156 -5.60 0.12 -16.32
C THR A 156 -5.89 -1.25 -15.70
N SER A 157 -5.52 -1.43 -14.44
CA SER A 157 -5.69 -2.67 -13.67
C SER A 157 -6.33 -2.43 -12.29
N ASN A 158 -6.95 -3.48 -11.72
CA ASN A 158 -7.55 -3.40 -10.38
C ASN A 158 -6.50 -3.08 -9.28
N THR A 159 -5.26 -3.55 -9.44
CA THR A 159 -4.16 -3.26 -8.52
C THR A 159 -3.74 -1.79 -8.56
N GLU A 160 -3.74 -1.17 -9.75
CA GLU A 160 -3.43 0.26 -9.90
C GLU A 160 -4.49 1.14 -9.22
N ILE A 161 -5.78 0.80 -9.33
CA ILE A 161 -6.83 1.51 -8.58
C ILE A 161 -6.51 1.53 -7.09
N ILE A 162 -6.19 0.36 -6.52
CA ILE A 162 -5.94 0.23 -5.08
C ILE A 162 -4.71 1.04 -4.67
N VAL A 163 -3.60 0.90 -5.39
CA VAL A 163 -2.35 1.61 -5.10
C VAL A 163 -2.54 3.12 -5.19
N ASN A 164 -3.16 3.61 -6.27
CA ASN A 164 -3.41 5.03 -6.47
C ASN A 164 -4.33 5.60 -5.39
N SER A 165 -5.35 4.85 -4.97
CA SER A 165 -6.20 5.25 -3.85
C SER A 165 -5.46 5.32 -2.53
N VAL A 166 -4.63 4.31 -2.21
CA VAL A 166 -3.84 4.32 -0.97
C VAL A 166 -2.91 5.53 -0.94
N ILE A 167 -2.31 5.93 -2.06
CA ILE A 167 -1.47 7.14 -2.14
C ILE A 167 -2.29 8.40 -1.82
N VAL A 168 -3.49 8.56 -2.40
CA VAL A 168 -4.35 9.73 -2.11
C VAL A 168 -4.82 9.71 -0.65
N LEU A 169 -5.17 8.54 -0.11
CA LEU A 169 -5.55 8.36 1.30
C LEU A 169 -4.40 8.72 2.24
N PHE A 170 -3.17 8.33 1.90
CA PHE A 170 -1.97 8.68 2.65
C PHE A 170 -1.72 10.19 2.71
N VAL A 171 -1.95 10.90 1.61
CA VAL A 171 -1.88 12.37 1.58
C VAL A 171 -2.91 12.99 2.54
N MET A 172 -4.06 12.35 2.75
CA MET A 172 -5.04 12.81 3.73
C MET A 172 -4.59 12.57 5.18
N GLU A 173 -3.85 11.51 5.49
CA GLU A 173 -3.32 11.25 6.85
C GLU A 173 -2.06 12.09 7.19
N MET A 174 -1.43 12.67 6.17
CA MET A 174 -0.19 13.44 6.34
C MET A 174 -0.37 14.67 7.24
N ASP A 175 -1.59 15.22 7.34
CA ASP A 175 -1.88 16.36 8.22
C ASP A 175 -1.74 15.99 9.72
N GLU A 176 -2.15 14.79 10.14
CA GLU A 176 -1.97 14.25 11.50
C GLU A 176 -0.46 14.12 11.82
N TRP A 177 0.36 13.75 10.83
CA TRP A 177 1.81 13.65 11.00
C TRP A 177 2.48 15.01 11.08
N ILE A 178 2.03 15.97 10.27
CA ILE A 178 2.49 17.37 10.34
C ILE A 178 2.13 17.96 11.71
N PHE A 179 0.93 17.68 12.23
CA PHE A 179 0.55 18.08 13.58
C PHE A 179 1.53 17.53 14.62
N SER A 180 1.80 16.23 14.57
CA SER A 180 2.72 15.56 15.49
C SER A 180 4.15 16.12 15.42
N ALA A 181 4.60 16.49 14.21
CA ALA A 181 5.89 17.12 14.00
C ALA A 181 5.95 18.56 14.54
N LEU A 182 4.89 19.35 14.35
CA LEU A 182 4.75 20.69 14.95
C LEU A 182 4.71 20.61 16.49
N GLU A 183 3.93 19.65 16.98
CA GLU A 183 4.02 18.93 18.26
C GLU A 183 5.41 18.98 18.90
N ALA A 184 6.26 18.13 18.32
CA ALA A 184 7.59 17.87 18.81
C ALA A 184 8.54 19.07 18.64
N SER A 185 8.35 19.88 17.59
CA SER A 185 9.27 20.96 17.23
C SER A 185 9.15 22.17 18.15
N ASN A 186 7.95 22.45 18.70
CA ASN A 186 7.77 23.63 19.53
C ASN A 186 6.67 23.46 20.58
N LYS A 187 6.99 22.75 21.67
CA LYS A 187 6.09 22.61 22.83
C LYS A 187 5.57 23.94 23.38
N LYS A 188 6.34 25.02 23.24
CA LYS A 188 5.94 26.35 23.70
C LYS A 188 4.73 26.90 22.93
N TRP A 189 4.55 26.47 21.68
CA TRP A 189 3.42 26.91 20.85
C TRP A 189 2.15 26.13 21.19
N THR A 190 2.28 24.84 21.54
CA THR A 190 1.14 24.03 22.00
C THR A 190 0.77 24.30 23.46
N GLU A 191 1.73 24.60 24.34
CA GLU A 191 1.46 24.96 25.74
C GLU A 191 0.52 26.16 25.83
N HIS A 192 0.70 27.19 25.01
CA HIS A 192 -0.21 28.35 25.01
C HIS A 192 -1.59 28.06 24.40
N ALA A 193 -1.73 27.01 23.59
CA ALA A 193 -3.05 26.56 23.14
C ALA A 193 -3.78 25.82 24.28
N ALA A 194 -3.06 24.99 25.04
CA ALA A 194 -3.59 24.22 26.17
C ALA A 194 -3.83 25.06 27.44
N GLU A 195 -2.97 26.02 27.76
CA GLU A 195 -3.05 26.86 28.97
C GLU A 195 -4.30 27.75 29.04
N SER A 196 -4.99 27.97 27.92
CA SER A 196 -6.24 28.74 27.94
C SER A 196 -7.42 27.99 28.60
N GLU A 197 -7.26 26.70 28.94
CA GLU A 197 -8.31 25.89 29.59
C GLU A 197 -8.13 25.70 31.11
N ASP A 198 -6.91 25.84 31.65
CA ASP A 198 -6.57 25.38 33.02
C ASP A 198 -6.45 26.52 34.06
N VAL A 199 -7.47 27.38 34.11
CA VAL A 199 -7.76 28.12 35.36
C VAL A 199 -9.14 27.69 35.85
N ASN A 200 -9.10 26.95 36.95
CA ASN A 200 -10.18 26.60 37.87
C ASN A 200 -10.92 25.26 37.61
N SER A 201 -10.39 24.17 38.19
CA SER A 201 -11.20 23.09 38.76
C SER A 201 -10.31 22.14 39.57
N ASP A 202 -10.69 21.93 40.83
CA ASP A 202 -10.37 20.75 41.62
C ASP A 202 -10.56 19.48 40.75
N LYS A 203 -9.46 18.94 40.20
CA LYS A 203 -9.43 17.84 39.21
C LYS A 203 -8.69 16.61 39.74
N ASP A 204 -8.49 16.50 41.04
CA ASP A 204 -7.76 15.37 41.61
C ASP A 204 -8.59 14.09 41.68
N THR A 205 -9.92 14.17 41.56
CA THR A 205 -10.80 12.99 41.68
C THR A 205 -11.21 12.36 40.34
N GLU A 206 -11.18 13.11 39.23
CA GLU A 206 -11.57 12.57 37.90
C GLU A 206 -10.36 12.02 37.13
N LYS A 207 -9.14 12.50 37.43
CA LYS A 207 -7.90 11.96 36.87
C LYS A 207 -7.60 10.53 37.33
N GLU A 208 -8.02 10.15 38.53
CA GLU A 208 -7.77 8.82 39.09
C GLU A 208 -8.56 7.73 38.34
N SER A 209 -9.81 8.01 37.94
CA SER A 209 -10.59 7.07 37.11
C SER A 209 -10.02 6.90 35.69
N THR A 210 -9.47 7.96 35.09
CA THR A 210 -8.86 7.85 33.75
C THR A 210 -7.54 7.07 33.81
N ILE A 211 -6.79 7.20 34.90
CA ILE A 211 -5.55 6.44 35.11
C ILE A 211 -5.84 4.94 35.30
N GLU A 212 -6.90 4.57 36.03
CA GLU A 212 -7.30 3.17 36.16
C GLU A 212 -7.77 2.56 34.83
N GLU A 213 -8.53 3.30 34.02
CA GLU A 213 -8.96 2.85 32.69
C GLU A 213 -7.75 2.66 31.75
N MET A 214 -6.83 3.63 31.73
CA MET A 214 -5.58 3.53 30.95
C MET A 214 -4.68 2.38 31.43
N MET A 215 -4.60 2.12 32.73
CA MET A 215 -3.84 0.97 33.25
C MET A 215 -4.47 -0.36 32.84
N GLY A 216 -5.80 -0.44 32.74
CA GLY A 216 -6.51 -1.58 32.20
C GLY A 216 -6.16 -1.85 30.73
N GLU A 217 -6.18 -0.81 29.90
CA GLU A 217 -5.79 -0.92 28.48
C GLU A 217 -4.32 -1.33 28.32
N ILE A 218 -3.40 -0.78 29.13
CA ILE A 218 -1.98 -1.16 29.10
C ILE A 218 -1.80 -2.64 29.48
N ALA A 219 -2.56 -3.17 30.44
CA ALA A 219 -2.49 -4.57 30.81
C ALA A 219 -2.96 -5.50 29.66
N ILE A 220 -4.02 -5.10 28.96
CA ILE A 220 -4.53 -5.84 27.79
C ILE A 220 -3.50 -5.80 26.65
N GLN A 221 -2.94 -4.62 26.33
CA GLN A 221 -1.92 -4.49 25.30
C GLN A 221 -0.67 -5.30 25.63
N LYS A 222 -0.24 -5.31 26.89
CA LYS A 222 0.92 -6.09 27.33
C LYS A 222 0.70 -7.60 27.18
N ALA A 223 -0.52 -8.09 27.42
CA ALA A 223 -0.88 -9.48 27.18
C ALA A 223 -0.86 -9.81 25.67
N GLN A 224 -1.36 -8.92 24.81
CA GLN A 224 -1.31 -9.08 23.35
C GLN A 224 0.12 -9.10 22.81
N ILE A 225 1.01 -8.25 23.34
CA ILE A 225 2.42 -8.23 22.95
C ILE A 225 3.10 -9.54 23.33
N ALA A 226 2.82 -10.09 24.51
CA ALA A 226 3.39 -11.37 24.93
C ALA A 226 2.95 -12.54 24.04
N ASP A 227 1.68 -12.56 23.62
CA ASP A 227 1.14 -13.55 22.69
C ASP A 227 1.78 -13.44 21.29
N GLN A 228 1.96 -12.21 20.80
CA GLN A 228 2.67 -11.96 19.54
C GLN A 228 4.15 -12.34 19.58
N GLU A 229 4.83 -12.16 20.72
CA GLU A 229 6.22 -12.59 20.89
C GLU A 229 6.35 -14.12 20.78
N GLU A 230 5.40 -14.89 21.34
CA GLU A 230 5.39 -16.35 21.22
C GLU A 230 5.19 -16.79 19.76
N GLU A 231 4.21 -16.22 19.04
CA GLU A 231 4.00 -16.54 17.63
C GLU A 231 5.23 -16.20 16.77
N LEU A 232 5.90 -15.07 17.06
CA LEU A 232 7.12 -14.67 16.36
C LEU A 232 8.27 -15.66 16.60
N THR A 233 8.41 -16.20 17.81
CA THR A 233 9.44 -17.21 18.10
C THR A 233 9.17 -18.51 17.35
N LEU A 234 7.91 -18.94 17.26
CA LEU A 234 7.52 -20.13 16.51
C LEU A 234 7.76 -19.96 15.00
N GLN A 235 7.47 -18.79 14.44
CA GLN A 235 7.76 -18.50 13.03
C GLN A 235 9.27 -18.53 12.74
N LYS A 236 10.10 -18.00 13.64
CA LYS A 236 11.57 -18.05 13.50
C LYS A 236 12.09 -19.49 13.47
N GLU A 237 11.55 -20.38 14.31
CA GLU A 237 11.92 -21.80 14.30
C GLU A 237 11.53 -22.49 12.98
N LYS A 238 10.31 -22.22 12.47
CA LYS A 238 9.87 -22.73 11.16
C LYS A 238 10.77 -22.26 10.03
N MET A 239 11.16 -20.98 10.02
CA MET A 239 12.08 -20.44 9.01
C MET A 239 13.48 -21.06 9.11
N ALA A 240 13.99 -21.28 10.32
CA ALA A 240 15.28 -21.94 10.51
C ALA A 240 15.26 -23.38 9.96
N LYS A 241 14.15 -24.12 10.17
CA LYS A 241 13.96 -25.46 9.61
C LYS A 241 13.92 -25.44 8.08
N GLN A 242 13.13 -24.54 7.48
CA GLN A 242 13.05 -24.40 6.02
C GLN A 242 14.39 -23.98 5.41
N SER A 243 15.14 -23.10 6.07
CA SER A 243 16.49 -22.71 5.65
C SER A 243 17.46 -23.90 5.61
N GLY A 244 17.34 -24.83 6.57
CA GLY A 244 18.11 -26.08 6.56
C GLY A 244 17.76 -27.01 5.39
N GLU A 245 16.47 -27.17 5.09
CA GLU A 245 16.00 -27.97 3.95
C GLU A 245 16.47 -27.38 2.61
N ILE A 246 16.39 -26.05 2.45
CA ILE A 246 16.89 -25.36 1.26
C ILE A 246 18.39 -25.57 1.08
N LYS A 247 19.17 -25.53 2.17
CA LYS A 247 20.62 -25.75 2.11
C LYS A 247 20.97 -27.16 1.64
N MET A 248 20.27 -28.18 2.15
CA MET A 248 20.46 -29.56 1.68
C MET A 248 20.11 -29.73 0.20
N LEU A 249 19.03 -29.06 -0.26
CA LEU A 249 18.64 -29.08 -1.67
C LEU A 249 19.69 -28.39 -2.56
N GLN A 250 20.26 -27.26 -2.12
CA GLN A 250 21.34 -26.58 -2.82
C GLN A 250 22.59 -27.46 -2.96
N GLU A 251 22.99 -28.16 -1.88
CA GLU A 251 24.12 -29.11 -1.92
C GLU A 251 23.85 -30.30 -2.87
N ALA A 252 22.61 -30.79 -2.94
CA ALA A 252 22.22 -31.85 -3.87
C ALA A 252 22.26 -31.37 -5.33
N VAL A 253 21.74 -30.17 -5.61
CA VAL A 253 21.78 -29.55 -6.95
C VAL A 253 23.23 -29.35 -7.41
N GLN A 254 24.10 -28.89 -6.51
CA GLN A 254 25.53 -28.72 -6.82
C GLN A 254 26.19 -30.06 -7.20
N LYS A 255 25.92 -31.15 -6.46
CA LYS A 255 26.44 -32.48 -6.79
C LYS A 255 25.92 -33.00 -8.13
N MET A 256 24.65 -32.73 -8.46
CA MET A 256 24.09 -33.09 -9.77
C MET A 256 24.75 -32.29 -10.91
N GLN A 257 25.03 -31.01 -10.70
CA GLN A 257 25.75 -30.19 -11.68
C GLN A 257 27.19 -30.69 -11.92
N GLU A 258 27.90 -31.09 -10.86
CA GLU A 258 29.25 -31.67 -10.97
C GLU A 258 29.23 -33.01 -11.73
N ALA A 259 28.26 -33.88 -11.45
CA ALA A 259 28.08 -35.15 -12.17
C ALA A 259 27.75 -34.92 -13.66
N LEU A 260 26.89 -33.94 -13.96
CA LEU A 260 26.55 -33.57 -15.34
C LEU A 260 27.79 -33.04 -16.08
N ALA A 261 28.55 -32.14 -15.46
CA ALA A 261 29.79 -31.61 -16.05
C ALA A 261 30.81 -32.72 -16.34
N ALA A 262 30.96 -33.70 -15.45
CA ALA A 262 31.83 -34.86 -15.67
C ALA A 262 31.36 -35.73 -16.86
N SER A 263 30.04 -35.92 -17.01
CA SER A 263 29.48 -36.65 -18.15
C SER A 263 29.68 -35.94 -19.49
N VAL A 264 29.57 -34.61 -19.51
CA VAL A 264 29.83 -33.79 -20.72
C VAL A 264 31.30 -33.86 -21.13
N ALA A 265 32.24 -33.80 -20.18
CA ALA A 265 33.68 -33.94 -20.47
C ALA A 265 34.05 -35.33 -21.04
N LEU A 266 33.35 -36.39 -20.61
CA LEU A 266 33.50 -37.73 -21.20
C LEU A 266 32.95 -37.81 -22.63
N SER A 267 31.89 -37.07 -22.95
CA SER A 267 31.36 -36.98 -24.31
C SER A 267 32.31 -36.28 -25.29
N GLU A 268 33.08 -35.29 -24.84
CA GLU A 268 34.02 -34.55 -25.70
C GLU A 268 35.27 -35.35 -26.09
N THR A 269 35.57 -36.46 -25.39
CA THR A 269 36.74 -37.31 -25.67
C THR A 269 36.46 -38.48 -26.61
N ILE A 270 35.21 -38.71 -27.00
CA ILE A 270 34.84 -39.73 -27.99
C ILE A 270 34.72 -39.05 -29.36
N PRO A 271 35.58 -39.39 -30.36
CA PRO A 271 35.44 -38.86 -31.70
C PRO A 271 34.06 -39.26 -32.27
N LEU A 272 33.29 -38.25 -32.69
CA LEU A 272 31.87 -38.28 -33.10
C LEU A 272 31.48 -39.35 -34.14
N CYS A 273 32.45 -40.04 -34.76
CA CYS A 273 32.21 -41.00 -35.84
C CYS A 273 32.35 -42.48 -35.43
N ALA A 274 32.67 -42.80 -34.17
CA ALA A 274 32.80 -44.20 -33.72
C ALA A 274 31.65 -44.67 -32.80
N ALA A 275 30.72 -43.80 -32.43
CA ALA A 275 29.69 -44.10 -31.42
C ALA A 275 28.39 -44.71 -31.97
N GLU A 276 28.19 -44.72 -33.30
CA GLU A 276 26.91 -45.11 -33.90
C GLU A 276 26.64 -46.63 -33.84
N GLU A 277 27.68 -47.47 -33.76
CA GLU A 277 27.52 -48.94 -33.65
C GLU A 277 27.30 -49.44 -32.20
N SER A 278 27.58 -48.63 -31.17
CA SER A 278 27.44 -49.07 -29.77
C SER A 278 26.10 -48.68 -29.13
N ILE A 279 25.39 -47.69 -29.65
CA ILE A 279 24.17 -47.14 -29.02
C ILE A 279 22.94 -48.02 -29.30
N THR A 280 22.91 -48.75 -30.43
CA THR A 280 21.82 -49.69 -30.74
C THR A 280 21.82 -50.95 -29.87
N ALA A 281 22.95 -51.31 -29.23
CA ALA A 281 23.02 -52.47 -28.35
C ALA A 281 22.63 -52.19 -26.88
N HIS A 282 22.57 -50.91 -26.46
CA HIS A 282 22.25 -50.54 -25.06
C HIS A 282 20.85 -49.96 -24.87
N ALA A 283 20.15 -49.61 -25.95
CA ALA A 283 18.77 -49.11 -25.88
C ALA A 283 17.74 -50.18 -25.46
N THR A 284 18.06 -51.47 -25.58
CA THR A 284 17.16 -52.57 -25.21
C THR A 284 17.14 -52.91 -23.72
N ASP A 285 18.13 -52.46 -22.93
CA ASP A 285 18.21 -52.79 -21.49
C ASP A 285 17.61 -51.70 -20.58
N LEU A 286 17.27 -50.51 -21.12
CA LEU A 286 16.80 -49.36 -20.34
C LEU A 286 15.27 -49.16 -20.36
N GLU A 287 14.51 -49.93 -21.15
CA GLU A 287 13.04 -49.88 -21.14
C GLU A 287 12.43 -50.45 -19.85
N ASP A 288 13.11 -51.33 -19.12
CA ASP A 288 12.58 -51.95 -17.90
C ASP A 288 12.65 -51.06 -16.64
N ILE A 289 13.33 -49.90 -16.70
CA ILE A 289 13.47 -48.98 -15.55
C ILE A 289 12.57 -47.74 -15.68
N ALA A 290 11.97 -47.50 -16.86
CA ALA A 290 11.28 -46.24 -17.18
C ALA A 290 9.77 -46.19 -16.83
N SER A 291 9.26 -47.06 -15.96
CA SER A 291 7.82 -47.11 -15.63
C SER A 291 7.31 -45.98 -14.71
N ASP A 292 8.17 -45.19 -14.05
CA ASP A 292 7.73 -44.26 -12.99
C ASP A 292 7.93 -42.75 -13.26
N THR A 293 8.39 -42.34 -14.45
CA THR A 293 8.64 -40.91 -14.74
C THR A 293 8.02 -40.45 -16.07
N ALA A 294 6.69 -40.30 -16.09
CA ALA A 294 5.95 -39.83 -17.26
C ALA A 294 6.16 -38.34 -17.63
N PHE A 295 6.84 -37.53 -16.81
CA PHE A 295 6.99 -36.08 -17.04
C PHE A 295 8.28 -35.69 -17.80
N LEU A 296 9.32 -36.53 -17.79
CA LEU A 296 10.61 -36.21 -18.44
C LEU A 296 10.70 -36.64 -19.91
N ASN A 297 9.84 -37.56 -20.37
CA ASN A 297 9.90 -38.11 -21.73
C ASN A 297 9.55 -37.10 -22.83
N GLY A 298 8.83 -36.02 -22.51
CA GLY A 298 8.44 -35.00 -23.49
C GLY A 298 9.57 -34.07 -23.94
N HIS A 299 10.61 -33.87 -23.12
CA HIS A 299 11.72 -32.97 -23.45
C HIS A 299 12.89 -33.68 -24.16
N VAL A 300 13.14 -34.95 -23.82
CA VAL A 300 14.22 -35.73 -24.44
C VAL A 300 13.94 -36.02 -25.92
N ALA A 301 12.68 -36.27 -26.29
CA ALA A 301 12.28 -36.53 -27.68
C ALA A 301 12.50 -35.31 -28.60
N THR A 302 12.32 -34.09 -28.09
CA THR A 302 12.52 -32.87 -28.87
C THR A 302 14.00 -32.57 -29.09
N GLN A 303 14.85 -32.86 -28.10
CA GLN A 303 16.29 -32.60 -28.17
C GLN A 303 17.02 -33.59 -29.07
N GLN A 304 16.58 -34.85 -29.15
CA GLN A 304 17.14 -35.84 -30.08
C GLN A 304 16.89 -35.48 -31.56
N GLY A 305 15.76 -34.83 -31.87
CA GLY A 305 15.44 -34.41 -33.23
C GLY A 305 16.36 -33.31 -33.78
N GLU A 306 16.77 -32.36 -32.94
CA GLU A 306 17.66 -31.26 -33.35
C GLU A 306 19.10 -31.74 -33.58
N ILE A 307 19.59 -32.67 -32.77
CA ILE A 307 20.95 -33.22 -32.91
C ILE A 307 21.08 -34.05 -34.20
N ALA A 308 20.06 -34.86 -34.53
CA ALA A 308 20.04 -35.62 -35.77
C ALA A 308 20.06 -34.72 -37.01
N MET A 309 19.36 -33.58 -36.96
CA MET A 309 19.33 -32.61 -38.06
C MET A 309 20.68 -31.89 -38.23
N HIS A 310 21.35 -31.55 -37.12
CA HIS A 310 22.67 -30.94 -37.16
C HIS A 310 23.76 -31.88 -37.71
N CYS A 311 23.73 -33.17 -37.33
CA CYS A 311 24.66 -34.16 -37.86
C CYS A 311 24.46 -34.40 -39.36
N ALA A 312 23.21 -34.46 -39.84
CA ALA A 312 22.91 -34.61 -41.26
C ALA A 312 23.41 -33.41 -42.09
N ALA A 313 23.30 -32.19 -41.56
CA ALA A 313 23.79 -30.98 -42.21
C ALA A 313 25.32 -30.94 -42.30
N GLU A 314 26.03 -31.39 -41.25
CA GLU A 314 27.49 -31.42 -41.25
C GLU A 314 28.06 -32.48 -42.20
N GLN A 315 27.38 -33.64 -42.32
CA GLN A 315 27.75 -34.69 -43.28
C GLN A 315 27.66 -34.20 -44.74
N GLN A 316 26.59 -33.47 -45.08
CA GLN A 316 26.43 -32.90 -46.43
C GLN A 316 27.49 -31.85 -46.76
N LEU A 317 27.98 -31.11 -45.76
CA LEU A 317 29.06 -30.13 -45.96
C LEU A 317 30.40 -30.83 -46.23
N LYS A 318 30.68 -31.95 -45.57
CA LYS A 318 31.88 -32.76 -45.78
C LYS A 318 31.87 -33.47 -47.14
N ASP A 319 30.72 -33.96 -47.60
CA ASP A 319 30.59 -34.60 -48.91
C ASP A 319 30.67 -33.60 -50.09
N SER A 320 30.55 -32.29 -49.80
CA SER A 320 30.62 -31.22 -50.81
C SER A 320 32.02 -30.60 -50.96
N GLN A 321 33.01 -31.03 -50.18
CA GLN A 321 34.42 -30.59 -50.27
C GLN A 321 35.31 -31.68 -50.89
#